data_AF-A0A133S4J5-F1
#
_entry.id   AF-A0A133S4J5-F1
#
_cell.length_a   1.000
_cell.length_b   1.000
_cell.length_c   1.000
_cell.angle_alpha   90.00
_cell.angle_beta   90.00
_cell.angle_gamma   90.00
#
_symmetry.space_group_name_H-M   'P 1'
#
loop_
_entity.id
_entity.type
_entity.pdbx_description
1 polymer ?
#
loop_
_entity_poly.entity_id
_entity_poly.type
_entity_poly.pdbx_seq_one_letter_code
_entity_poly.pdbx_strand_id
1 'polypeptide(L)'
;MKIQHKAFTTMVFLAILLTTSGCHLFTHYSTEEVKEYISQNYPHMPYTIEKHINHTWTATFDAYPNLPILIQEENVNYDGGGLPITDKFIYTNIPLVTIYPLFQKYLTDEELNYVSYRRYLFGEDAWSFSLTIPYDAVHNHDIQNLFLRINQLCAECKNMYPQFNTTMHIRVEVKSADGSPTLPEHLKIFNVNKIK
;
A
#
# COMPACT_ATOMS: atom_id res chain seq x y z
N MET A 1 -36.23 -2.11 47.19
CA MET A 1 -35.83 -3.20 46.27
C MET A 1 -35.85 -2.87 44.76
N LYS A 2 -36.36 -1.72 44.28
CA LYS A 2 -36.36 -1.40 42.82
C LYS A 2 -35.04 -0.79 42.28
N ILE A 3 -34.24 -0.15 43.14
CA ILE A 3 -33.00 0.56 42.74
C ILE A 3 -31.84 -0.42 42.52
N GLN A 4 -31.75 -1.47 43.33
CA GLN A 4 -30.71 -2.52 43.20
C GLN A 4 -30.85 -3.31 41.90
N HIS A 5 -32.08 -3.59 41.44
CA HIS A 5 -32.27 -4.24 40.14
C HIS A 5 -31.81 -3.37 38.97
N LYS A 6 -32.08 -2.06 38.99
CA LYS A 6 -31.63 -1.15 37.91
C LYS A 6 -30.10 -1.08 37.84
N ALA A 7 -29.42 -0.97 38.98
CA ALA A 7 -27.95 -0.95 39.03
C ALA A 7 -27.33 -2.27 38.54
N PHE A 8 -27.92 -3.41 38.93
CA PHE A 8 -27.47 -4.72 38.47
C PHE A 8 -27.67 -4.90 36.96
N THR A 9 -28.84 -4.54 36.43
CA THR A 9 -29.11 -4.62 34.98
C THR A 9 -28.18 -3.71 34.17
N THR A 10 -27.90 -2.48 34.64
CA THR A 10 -26.94 -1.58 33.97
C THR A 10 -25.52 -2.16 33.98
N MET A 11 -25.08 -2.75 35.09
CA MET A 11 -23.75 -3.35 35.20
C MET A 11 -23.59 -4.58 34.29
N VAL A 12 -24.63 -5.42 34.20
CA VAL A 12 -24.67 -6.56 33.28
C VAL A 12 -24.67 -6.09 31.83
N PHE A 13 -25.45 -5.06 31.48
CA PHE A 13 -25.42 -4.48 30.14
C PHE A 13 -24.05 -3.90 29.78
N LEU A 14 -23.40 -3.18 30.70
CA LEU A 14 -22.06 -2.64 30.48
C LEU A 14 -21.02 -3.75 30.34
N ALA A 15 -21.12 -4.82 31.14
CA ALA A 15 -20.24 -5.99 31.03
C ALA A 15 -20.46 -6.75 29.71
N ILE A 16 -21.70 -6.87 29.24
CA ILE A 16 -22.00 -7.47 27.92
C ILE A 16 -21.43 -6.58 26.82
N LEU A 17 -21.65 -5.26 26.87
CA LEU A 17 -21.07 -4.32 25.91
C LEU A 17 -19.54 -4.44 25.87
N LEU A 18 -18.86 -4.41 27.03
CA LEU A 18 -17.40 -4.50 27.11
C LEU A 18 -16.86 -5.86 26.65
N THR A 19 -17.57 -6.97 26.92
CA THR A 19 -17.12 -8.32 26.52
C THR A 19 -17.45 -8.67 25.07
N THR A 20 -18.52 -8.13 24.50
CA THR A 20 -18.94 -8.40 23.10
C THR A 20 -18.30 -7.45 22.10
N SER A 21 -18.13 -6.17 22.43
CA SER A 21 -17.45 -5.20 21.55
C SER A 21 -15.93 -5.27 21.65
N GLY A 22 -15.39 -5.59 22.84
CA GLY A 22 -13.94 -5.68 23.06
C GLY A 22 -13.28 -6.83 22.29
N CYS A 23 -13.97 -7.95 22.07
CA CYS A 23 -13.38 -9.12 21.41
C CYS A 23 -13.03 -8.90 19.92
N HIS A 24 -13.76 -8.05 19.19
CA HIS A 24 -13.48 -7.77 17.77
C HIS A 24 -12.44 -6.66 17.55
N LEU A 25 -12.19 -5.82 18.56
CA LEU A 25 -11.20 -4.75 18.49
C LEU A 25 -9.75 -5.27 18.53
N PHE A 26 -9.51 -6.49 19.02
CA PHE A 26 -8.16 -7.05 19.21
C PHE A 26 -7.90 -8.35 18.42
N THR A 27 -8.82 -8.80 17.55
CA THR A 27 -8.62 -10.03 16.77
C THR A 27 -7.66 -9.79 15.61
N HIS A 28 -6.50 -10.44 15.64
CA HIS A 28 -5.53 -10.44 14.53
C HIS A 28 -5.92 -11.44 13.44
N TYR A 29 -5.48 -11.18 12.21
CA TYR A 29 -5.68 -12.12 11.11
C TYR A 29 -5.00 -13.46 11.42
N SER A 30 -5.74 -14.53 11.16
CA SER A 30 -5.22 -15.90 11.10
C SER A 30 -4.44 -16.13 9.81
N THR A 31 -3.64 -17.20 9.77
CA THR A 31 -2.93 -17.58 8.54
C THR A 31 -3.92 -17.99 7.44
N GLU A 32 -5.05 -18.56 7.83
CA GLU A 32 -6.13 -19.00 6.95
C GLU A 32 -6.79 -17.79 6.26
N GLU A 33 -7.09 -16.73 6.99
CA GLU A 33 -7.61 -15.48 6.40
C GLU A 33 -6.59 -14.82 5.46
N VAL A 34 -5.30 -14.85 5.80
CA VAL A 34 -4.24 -14.34 4.91
C VAL A 34 -4.14 -15.18 3.63
N LYS A 35 -4.24 -16.51 3.73
CA LYS A 35 -4.28 -17.41 2.57
C LYS A 35 -5.48 -17.12 1.68
N GLU A 36 -6.65 -16.89 2.28
CA GLU A 36 -7.85 -16.50 1.54
C GLU A 36 -7.63 -15.17 0.80
N TYR A 37 -7.09 -14.15 1.48
CA TYR A 37 -6.74 -12.87 0.88
C TYR A 37 -5.80 -13.04 -0.33
N ILE A 38 -4.71 -13.79 -0.20
CA ILE A 38 -3.77 -14.04 -1.32
C ILE A 38 -4.49 -14.74 -2.47
N SER A 39 -5.27 -15.79 -2.17
CA SER A 39 -5.93 -16.61 -3.18
C SER A 39 -6.99 -15.83 -3.96
N GLN A 40 -7.65 -14.87 -3.31
CA GLN A 40 -8.60 -13.96 -3.94
C GLN A 40 -7.91 -12.92 -4.84
N ASN A 41 -6.78 -12.36 -4.42
CA ASN A 41 -6.09 -11.29 -5.16
C ASN A 41 -5.18 -11.82 -6.29
N TYR A 42 -4.62 -13.02 -6.12
CA TYR A 42 -3.71 -13.66 -7.09
C TYR A 42 -4.22 -15.05 -7.46
N PRO A 43 -5.41 -15.15 -8.08
CA PRO A 43 -5.98 -16.43 -8.44
C PRO A 43 -5.05 -17.15 -9.41
N HIS A 44 -4.95 -18.47 -9.26
CA HIS A 44 -4.12 -19.34 -10.11
C HIS A 44 -2.60 -19.16 -9.97
N MET A 45 -2.10 -18.46 -8.95
CA MET A 45 -0.69 -18.48 -8.60
C MET A 45 -0.47 -19.41 -7.39
N PRO A 46 0.09 -20.62 -7.58
CA PRO A 46 0.53 -21.44 -6.45
C PRO A 46 1.57 -20.68 -5.60
N TYR A 47 1.47 -20.85 -4.29
CA TYR A 47 2.36 -20.19 -3.33
C TYR A 47 2.58 -21.03 -2.07
N THR A 48 3.69 -20.79 -1.40
CA THR A 48 3.93 -21.19 -0.01
C THR A 48 3.82 -19.98 0.90
N ILE A 49 3.31 -20.18 2.12
CA ILE A 49 3.21 -19.11 3.12
C ILE A 49 3.86 -19.54 4.43
N GLU A 50 4.68 -18.65 4.98
CA GLU A 50 5.30 -18.78 6.29
C GLU A 50 4.78 -17.67 7.20
N LYS A 51 4.36 -18.02 8.42
CA LYS A 51 3.94 -17.05 9.44
C LYS A 51 5.15 -16.69 10.30
N HIS A 52 5.32 -15.39 10.50
CA HIS A 52 6.34 -14.81 11.37
C HIS A 52 5.71 -14.20 12.63
N ILE A 53 6.56 -13.66 13.51
CA ILE A 53 6.11 -12.86 14.66
C ILE A 53 5.44 -11.56 14.23
N ASN A 54 4.73 -10.89 15.14
CA ASN A 54 4.15 -9.56 14.94
C ASN A 54 3.14 -9.44 13.79
N HIS A 55 2.34 -10.48 13.53
CA HIS A 55 1.27 -10.46 12.51
C HIS A 55 1.83 -10.15 11.12
N THR A 56 2.94 -10.82 10.80
CA THR A 56 3.58 -10.77 9.49
C THR A 56 3.67 -12.17 8.90
N TRP A 57 3.61 -12.24 7.58
CA TRP A 57 3.75 -13.47 6.80
C TRP A 57 4.65 -13.21 5.60
N THR A 58 5.30 -14.26 5.12
CA THR A 58 5.97 -14.25 3.83
C THR A 58 5.26 -15.21 2.91
N ALA A 59 4.79 -14.71 1.76
CA ALA A 59 4.30 -15.53 0.67
C ALA A 59 5.37 -15.62 -0.42
N THR A 60 5.68 -16.84 -0.86
CA THR A 60 6.56 -17.08 -2.01
C THR A 60 5.74 -17.72 -3.10
N PHE A 61 5.61 -17.05 -4.23
CA PHE A 61 4.89 -17.56 -5.39
C PHE A 61 5.81 -18.44 -6.24
N ASP A 62 5.31 -19.57 -6.73
CA ASP A 62 6.11 -20.50 -7.54
C ASP A 62 6.62 -19.86 -8.85
N ALA A 63 5.86 -18.90 -9.40
CA ALA A 63 6.26 -18.11 -10.57
C ALA A 63 7.42 -17.15 -10.27
N TYR A 64 7.63 -16.79 -9.00
CA TYR A 64 8.61 -15.81 -8.54
C TYR A 64 9.36 -16.31 -7.29
N PRO A 65 10.11 -17.42 -7.39
CA PRO A 65 10.70 -18.08 -6.22
C PRO A 65 11.75 -17.22 -5.51
N ASN A 66 12.34 -16.25 -6.21
CA ASN A 66 13.35 -15.34 -5.68
C ASN A 66 12.78 -13.99 -5.22
N LEU A 67 11.44 -13.85 -5.15
CA LEU A 67 10.76 -12.61 -4.80
C LEU A 67 9.77 -12.85 -3.65
N PRO A 68 10.25 -13.08 -2.41
CA PRO A 68 9.38 -13.27 -1.26
C PRO A 68 8.56 -11.99 -1.00
N ILE A 69 7.24 -12.15 -0.92
CA ILE A 69 6.30 -11.06 -0.65
C ILE A 69 6.05 -11.00 0.85
N LEU A 70 6.38 -9.87 1.45
CA LEU A 70 6.00 -9.57 2.83
C LEU A 70 4.55 -9.15 2.86
N ILE A 71 3.81 -9.75 3.79
CA ILE A 71 2.42 -9.48 4.10
C ILE A 71 2.37 -9.07 5.55
N GLN A 72 1.73 -7.94 5.85
CA GLN A 72 1.65 -7.43 7.20
C GLN A 72 0.23 -6.92 7.51
N GLU A 73 -0.22 -7.23 8.71
CA GLU A 73 -1.39 -6.60 9.31
C GLU A 73 -1.03 -5.17 9.75
N GLU A 74 -1.89 -4.22 9.40
CA GLU A 74 -1.81 -2.85 9.85
C GLU A 74 -3.14 -2.39 10.43
N ASN A 75 -3.05 -1.64 11.54
CA ASN A 75 -4.20 -1.03 12.20
C ASN A 75 -4.10 0.48 12.00
N VAL A 76 -5.08 1.07 11.31
CA VAL A 76 -5.16 2.52 11.15
C VAL A 76 -6.24 3.03 12.08
N ASN A 77 -5.83 3.90 12.99
CA ASN A 77 -6.73 4.65 13.83
C ASN A 77 -7.05 5.96 13.12
N TYR A 78 -8.33 6.20 12.82
CA TYR A 78 -8.78 7.51 12.38
C TYR A 78 -9.79 8.09 13.36
N ASP A 79 -9.71 9.41 13.54
CA ASP A 79 -10.64 10.17 14.34
C ASP A 79 -11.94 10.34 13.54
N GLY A 80 -12.89 9.43 13.78
CA GLY A 80 -14.22 9.43 13.16
C GLY A 80 -15.19 10.42 13.80
N GLY A 81 -14.71 11.57 14.26
CA GLY A 81 -15.52 12.58 14.96
C GLY A 81 -15.70 12.29 16.46
N GLY A 82 -14.59 12.00 17.16
CA GLY A 82 -14.55 11.81 18.62
C GLY A 82 -14.64 10.36 19.10
N LEU A 83 -14.77 9.40 18.19
CA LEU A 83 -14.66 7.96 18.48
C LEU A 83 -13.43 7.39 17.73
N PRO A 84 -12.52 6.68 18.42
CA PRO A 84 -11.44 5.97 17.74
C PRO A 84 -12.04 4.84 16.92
N ILE A 85 -11.99 4.97 15.59
CA ILE A 85 -12.29 3.87 14.68
C ILE A 85 -10.96 3.26 14.28
N THR A 86 -10.79 1.98 14.57
CA THR A 86 -9.63 1.20 14.15
C THR A 86 -10.06 0.34 12.98
N ASP A 87 -9.63 0.69 11.76
CA ASP A 87 -9.71 -0.24 10.64
C ASP A 87 -8.46 -1.11 10.62
N LYS A 88 -8.69 -2.37 10.29
CA LYS A 88 -7.66 -3.39 10.16
C LYS A 88 -7.60 -3.84 8.71
N PHE A 89 -6.41 -3.90 8.14
CA PHE A 89 -6.20 -4.42 6.80
C PHE A 89 -4.87 -5.15 6.70
N ILE A 90 -4.77 -5.98 5.68
CA ILE A 90 -3.52 -6.60 5.24
C ILE A 90 -2.98 -5.81 4.05
N TYR A 91 -1.69 -5.57 4.05
CA TYR A 91 -1.00 -5.01 2.89
C TYR A 91 0.18 -5.89 2.47
N THR A 92 0.61 -5.71 1.22
CA THR A 92 1.77 -6.40 0.66
C THR A 92 2.85 -5.41 0.24
N ASN A 93 4.10 -5.84 0.27
CA ASN A 93 5.23 -5.05 -0.24
C ASN A 93 5.46 -5.23 -1.77
N ILE A 94 4.49 -5.78 -2.51
CA ILE A 94 4.64 -6.07 -3.96
C ILE A 94 5.16 -4.86 -4.74
N PRO A 95 4.62 -3.64 -4.61
CA PRO A 95 5.16 -2.49 -5.33
C PRO A 95 6.63 -2.25 -4.99
N LEU A 96 7.02 -2.42 -3.73
CA LEU A 96 8.38 -2.22 -3.27
C LEU A 96 9.36 -3.21 -3.90
N VAL A 97 9.02 -4.50 -3.96
CA VAL A 97 9.94 -5.52 -4.48
C VAL A 97 9.92 -5.62 -6.01
N THR A 98 8.88 -5.09 -6.68
CA THR A 98 8.74 -5.15 -8.14
C THR A 98 9.18 -3.86 -8.84
N ILE A 99 8.76 -2.70 -8.35
CA ILE A 99 8.98 -1.40 -9.01
C ILE A 99 10.30 -0.77 -8.56
N TYR A 100 10.59 -0.79 -7.25
CA TYR A 100 11.74 -0.06 -6.71
C TYR A 100 13.09 -0.45 -7.34
N PRO A 101 13.39 -1.74 -7.58
CA PRO A 101 14.63 -2.13 -8.26
C PRO A 101 14.75 -1.54 -9.67
N LEU A 102 13.63 -1.32 -10.36
CA LEU A 102 13.64 -0.77 -11.71
C LEU A 102 13.94 0.72 -11.73
N PHE A 103 13.65 1.48 -10.66
CA PHE A 103 14.03 2.89 -10.62
C PHE A 103 15.53 3.08 -10.82
N GLN A 104 16.36 2.19 -10.28
CA GLN A 104 17.82 2.24 -10.42
C GLN A 104 18.30 2.11 -11.88
N LYS A 105 17.48 1.52 -12.76
CA LYS A 105 17.79 1.38 -14.18
C LYS A 105 17.38 2.60 -15.00
N TYR A 106 16.32 3.28 -14.57
CA TYR A 106 15.65 4.32 -15.37
C TYR A 106 15.86 5.74 -14.85
N LEU A 107 16.25 5.91 -13.60
CA LEU A 107 16.52 7.20 -12.98
C LEU A 107 18.01 7.39 -12.75
N THR A 108 18.45 8.64 -12.78
CA THR A 108 19.79 9.01 -12.33
C THR A 108 19.89 8.93 -10.80
N ASP A 109 21.11 8.88 -10.27
CA ASP A 109 21.36 8.91 -8.83
C ASP A 109 20.73 10.13 -8.15
N GLU A 110 20.73 11.29 -8.83
CA GLU A 110 20.10 12.51 -8.34
C GLU A 110 18.57 12.37 -8.25
N GLU A 111 17.93 11.92 -9.33
CA GLU A 111 16.47 11.73 -9.40
C GLU A 111 15.97 10.67 -8.40
N LEU A 112 16.77 9.62 -8.15
CA LEU A 112 16.44 8.57 -7.19
C LEU A 112 16.24 9.11 -5.76
N ASN A 113 16.94 10.17 -5.37
CA ASN A 113 16.80 10.78 -4.03
C ASN A 113 15.40 11.35 -3.76
N TYR A 114 14.62 11.57 -4.80
CA TYR A 114 13.27 12.13 -4.72
C TYR A 114 12.18 11.06 -4.79
N VAL A 115 12.55 9.78 -4.96
CA VAL A 115 11.59 8.67 -4.94
C VAL A 115 11.16 8.39 -3.50
N SER A 116 9.86 8.45 -3.28
CA SER A 116 9.20 8.13 -2.02
C SER A 116 8.21 6.99 -2.22
N TYR A 117 8.19 6.06 -1.27
CA TYR A 117 7.21 4.97 -1.24
C TYR A 117 6.05 5.34 -0.32
N ARG A 118 4.83 5.20 -0.82
CA ARG A 118 3.60 5.38 -0.03
C ARG A 118 2.95 4.01 0.14
N ARG A 119 2.76 3.63 1.41
CA ARG A 119 2.21 2.34 1.81
C ARG A 119 0.68 2.30 1.78
N TYR A 120 0.02 3.45 2.01
CA TYR A 120 -1.45 3.53 2.14
C TYR A 120 -2.13 3.78 0.79
N LEU A 121 -2.93 2.81 0.37
CA LEU A 121 -3.72 2.81 -0.87
C LEU A 121 -5.21 2.84 -0.53
N PHE A 122 -5.75 3.99 -0.12
CA PHE A 122 -7.19 4.20 -0.02
C PHE A 122 -7.58 5.46 -0.83
N GLY A 123 -8.65 5.35 -1.62
CA GLY A 123 -9.17 6.44 -2.45
C GLY A 123 -8.72 6.40 -3.92
N GLU A 124 -9.37 7.21 -4.76
CA GLU A 124 -9.14 7.29 -6.21
C GLU A 124 -7.73 7.80 -6.57
N ASP A 125 -7.04 8.42 -5.61
CA ASP A 125 -5.68 8.97 -5.73
C ASP A 125 -4.61 8.08 -5.08
N ALA A 126 -4.85 6.79 -4.91
CA ALA A 126 -3.87 5.88 -4.31
C ALA A 126 -2.66 5.69 -5.24
N TRP A 127 -1.46 6.12 -4.83
CA TRP A 127 -0.20 5.81 -5.53
C TRP A 127 0.77 5.02 -4.65
N SER A 128 1.51 4.11 -5.29
CA SER A 128 2.50 3.27 -4.61
C SER A 128 3.83 4.03 -4.45
N PHE A 129 4.20 4.81 -5.45
CA PHE A 129 5.40 5.64 -5.42
C PHE A 129 5.09 7.07 -5.83
N SER A 130 5.83 8.01 -5.26
CA SER A 130 5.86 9.39 -5.72
C SER A 130 7.28 9.88 -5.95
N LEU A 131 7.47 10.60 -7.06
CA LEU A 131 8.69 11.33 -7.37
C LEU A 131 8.31 12.82 -7.38
N THR A 132 8.52 13.50 -6.25
CA THR A 132 8.32 14.96 -6.16
C THR A 132 9.69 15.62 -6.23
N ILE A 133 10.03 16.14 -7.40
CA ILE A 133 11.41 16.51 -7.78
C ILE A 133 11.47 17.98 -8.23
N PRO A 134 12.44 18.79 -7.81
CA PRO A 134 12.62 20.14 -8.36
C PRO A 134 13.09 20.05 -9.82
N TYR A 135 12.67 21.02 -10.64
CA TYR A 135 13.04 21.08 -12.07
C TYR A 135 14.55 20.96 -12.31
N ASP A 136 15.36 21.59 -11.47
CA ASP A 136 16.82 21.61 -11.59
C ASP A 136 17.47 20.24 -11.33
N ALA A 137 16.79 19.34 -10.61
CA ALA A 137 17.27 17.98 -10.35
C ALA A 137 16.81 16.97 -11.44
N VAL A 138 15.97 17.40 -12.38
CA VAL A 138 15.58 16.55 -13.52
C VAL A 138 16.76 16.46 -14.48
N HIS A 139 17.13 15.25 -14.89
CA HIS A 139 18.27 15.05 -15.78
C HIS A 139 18.12 15.86 -17.08
N ASN A 140 19.11 16.70 -17.38
CA ASN A 140 19.12 17.65 -18.50
C ASN A 140 17.94 18.62 -18.53
N HIS A 141 17.23 18.81 -17.40
CA HIS A 141 16.02 19.61 -17.30
C HIS A 141 14.90 19.13 -18.27
N ASP A 142 14.93 17.85 -18.65
CA ASP A 142 14.00 17.29 -19.64
C ASP A 142 12.90 16.46 -18.96
N ILE A 143 11.79 17.14 -18.66
CA ILE A 143 10.60 16.53 -18.05
C ILE A 143 9.99 15.45 -18.96
N GLN A 144 9.99 15.65 -20.28
CA GLN A 144 9.37 14.70 -21.20
C GLN A 144 10.20 13.41 -21.28
N ASN A 145 11.53 13.53 -21.27
CA ASN A 145 12.40 12.37 -21.18
C ASN A 145 12.31 11.66 -19.83
N LEU A 146 12.17 12.39 -18.71
CA LEU A 146 11.85 11.77 -17.41
C LEU A 146 10.55 10.95 -17.50
N PHE A 147 9.49 11.53 -18.05
CA PHE A 147 8.22 10.84 -18.24
C PHE A 147 8.33 9.63 -19.18
N LEU A 148 9.14 9.71 -20.23
CA LEU A 148 9.39 8.59 -21.13
C LEU A 148 10.08 7.43 -20.40
N ARG A 149 11.12 7.71 -19.59
CA ARG A 149 11.85 6.70 -18.81
C ARG A 149 10.94 6.04 -17.76
N ILE A 150 10.09 6.81 -17.08
CA ILE A 150 9.10 6.24 -16.15
C ILE A 150 8.08 5.37 -16.89
N ASN A 151 7.65 5.76 -18.09
CA ASN A 151 6.75 4.93 -18.90
C ASN A 151 7.41 3.61 -19.34
N GLN A 152 8.70 3.64 -19.71
CA GLN A 152 9.46 2.44 -20.03
C GLN A 152 9.63 1.52 -18.81
N LEU A 153 9.90 2.11 -17.63
CA LEU A 153 9.92 1.39 -16.36
C LEU A 153 8.60 0.66 -16.10
N CYS A 154 7.46 1.34 -16.26
CA CYS A 154 6.15 0.73 -16.09
C CYS A 154 5.94 -0.45 -17.04
N ALA A 155 6.34 -0.31 -18.31
CA ALA A 155 6.22 -1.37 -19.30
C ALA A 155 7.12 -2.57 -18.96
N GLU A 156 8.36 -2.34 -18.51
CA GLU A 156 9.26 -3.40 -18.07
C GLU A 156 8.71 -4.13 -16.84
N CYS A 157 8.23 -3.40 -15.83
CA CYS A 157 7.61 -3.97 -14.64
C CYS A 157 6.41 -4.88 -15.01
N LYS A 158 5.54 -4.41 -15.90
CA LYS A 158 4.38 -5.17 -16.37
C LYS A 158 4.79 -6.45 -17.10
N ASN A 159 5.84 -6.40 -17.90
CA ASN A 159 6.34 -7.55 -18.64
C ASN A 159 7.04 -8.57 -17.74
N MET A 160 7.76 -8.11 -16.71
CA MET A 160 8.43 -8.97 -15.74
C MET A 160 7.46 -9.62 -14.77
N TYR A 161 6.40 -8.90 -14.38
CA TYR A 161 5.47 -9.32 -13.34
C TYR A 161 3.99 -9.30 -13.76
N PRO A 162 3.61 -9.99 -14.87
CA PRO A 162 2.27 -9.82 -15.45
C PRO A 162 1.12 -10.33 -14.58
N GLN A 163 1.39 -11.22 -13.62
CA GLN A 163 0.38 -11.78 -12.71
C GLN A 163 0.08 -10.87 -11.51
N PHE A 164 0.94 -9.90 -11.18
CA PHE A 164 0.66 -8.92 -10.14
C PHE A 164 -0.23 -7.80 -10.71
N ASN A 165 -1.51 -8.11 -10.92
CA ASN A 165 -2.51 -7.20 -11.50
C ASN A 165 -2.97 -6.07 -10.56
N THR A 166 -2.32 -5.92 -9.40
CA THR A 166 -2.65 -4.90 -8.40
C THR A 166 -2.53 -3.51 -9.01
N THR A 167 -3.48 -2.65 -8.67
CA THR A 167 -3.45 -1.24 -9.03
C THR A 167 -2.24 -0.56 -8.38
N MET A 168 -1.18 -0.41 -9.17
CA MET A 168 0.06 0.25 -8.77
C MET A 168 0.28 1.49 -9.64
N HIS A 169 0.52 2.61 -8.98
CA HIS A 169 0.74 3.89 -9.64
C HIS A 169 2.05 4.54 -9.20
N ILE A 170 2.69 5.24 -10.14
CA ILE A 170 3.82 6.13 -9.88
C ILE A 170 3.34 7.55 -10.18
N ARG A 171 3.32 8.42 -9.17
CA ARG A 171 3.03 9.84 -9.34
C ARG A 171 4.33 10.62 -9.50
N VAL A 172 4.52 11.30 -10.63
CA VAL A 172 5.67 12.17 -10.85
C VAL A 172 5.19 13.62 -10.85
N GLU A 173 5.78 14.44 -10.00
CA GLU A 173 5.51 15.87 -9.88
C GLU A 173 6.83 16.65 -9.95
N VAL A 174 6.98 17.46 -10.99
CA VAL A 174 8.13 18.35 -11.14
C VAL A 174 7.79 19.73 -10.59
N LYS A 175 8.44 20.12 -9.49
CA LYS A 175 8.24 21.41 -8.83
C LYS A 175 9.07 22.50 -9.49
N SER A 176 8.45 23.66 -9.69
CA SER A 176 9.15 24.88 -10.08
C SER A 176 10.11 25.32 -8.96
N ALA A 177 11.28 25.84 -9.34
CA ALA A 177 12.29 26.33 -8.39
C ALA A 177 11.81 27.53 -7.56
N ASP A 178 10.85 28.31 -8.07
CA ASP A 178 10.30 29.51 -7.45
C ASP A 178 9.17 29.24 -6.44
N GLY A 179 8.81 27.97 -6.21
CA GLY A 179 7.72 27.59 -5.32
C GLY A 179 6.33 27.85 -5.88
N SER A 180 6.21 28.21 -7.16
CA SER A 180 4.93 28.33 -7.85
C SER A 180 4.17 27.00 -7.86
N PRO A 181 2.82 27.04 -7.97
CA PRO A 181 2.03 25.82 -8.14
C PRO A 181 2.52 25.00 -9.34
N THR A 182 2.51 23.68 -9.18
CA THR A 182 2.89 22.74 -10.25
C THR A 182 1.97 22.93 -11.45
N LEU A 183 2.58 23.13 -12.63
CA LEU A 183 1.84 23.17 -13.88
C LEU A 183 1.24 21.79 -14.21
N PRO A 184 0.04 21.71 -14.82
CA PRO A 184 -0.57 20.43 -15.17
C PRO A 184 0.34 19.50 -15.99
N GLU A 185 1.13 20.04 -16.90
CA GLU A 185 2.10 19.31 -17.73
C GLU A 185 3.31 18.77 -16.95
N HIS A 186 3.55 19.25 -15.73
CA HIS A 186 4.64 18.80 -14.85
C HIS A 186 4.18 17.74 -13.84
N LEU A 187 2.90 17.35 -13.88
CA LEU A 187 2.31 16.32 -13.05
C LEU A 187 1.80 15.17 -13.93
N LYS A 188 2.25 13.95 -13.66
CA LYS A 188 1.75 12.76 -14.34
C LYS A 188 1.66 11.57 -13.41
N ILE A 189 0.52 10.87 -13.50
CA ILE A 189 0.31 9.59 -12.81
C ILE A 189 0.45 8.49 -13.86
N PHE A 190 1.38 7.58 -13.62
CA PHE A 190 1.65 6.44 -14.47
C PHE A 190 1.01 5.19 -13.87
N ASN A 191 0.34 4.42 -14.72
CA ASN A 191 -0.26 3.14 -14.34
C ASN A 191 0.74 2.04 -14.68
N VAL A 192 1.11 1.23 -13.70
CA VAL A 192 2.05 0.13 -13.91
C VAL A 192 1.32 -1.09 -14.47
N ASN A 193 0.29 -1.58 -13.77
CA ASN A 193 -0.30 -2.89 -14.07
C ASN A 193 -1.80 -2.89 -14.40
N LYS A 194 -2.46 -1.74 -14.53
CA LYS A 194 -3.88 -1.74 -14.90
C LYS A 194 -4.07 -2.27 -16.33
N ILE A 195 -4.64 -3.47 -16.43
CA ILE A 195 -5.38 -3.91 -17.60
C ILE A 195 -6.83 -3.49 -17.34
N LYS A 196 -7.41 -2.74 -18.29
CA LYS A 196 -8.86 -2.46 -18.29
C LYS A 196 -9.63 -3.71 -18.62
#